data_AF-A0A966V0U3-F1
#
_entry.id   AF-A0A966V0U3-F1
#
_cell.length_a   1.000
_cell.length_b   1.000
_cell.length_c   1.000
_cell.angle_alpha   90.00
_cell.angle_beta   90.00
_cell.angle_gamma   90.00
#
_symmetry.space_group_name_H-M   'P 1'
#
loop_
_entity.id
_entity.type
_entity.pdbx_description
1 polymer ?
#
loop_
_entity_poly.entity_id
_entity_poly.type
_entity_poly.pdbx_seq_one_letter_code
_entity_poly.pdbx_strand_id
1 'polypeptide(L)'
;DHTFLWTEPQTVIGFWFAIDDATTENGCMWALPGGHRIPVKSRSRLNDARTATVTDVFDASPYPTDGLVPLEAPRGTLVLLHGTLPHLSGPNTSDKPRHAYTIHAIDATAKYPEDNWLQRPNLAMRGFN
;
A
#
# COMPACT_ATOMS: atom_id res chain seq x y z
N ASP A 1 2.51 -0.89 -1.30
CA ASP A 1 1.66 -2.00 -0.82
C ASP A 1 2.12 -3.38 -1.29
N HIS A 2 2.41 -3.54 -2.58
CA HIS A 2 2.85 -4.80 -3.16
C HIS A 2 4.09 -5.40 -2.47
N THR A 3 5.01 -4.56 -1.97
CA THR A 3 6.13 -5.00 -1.12
C THR A 3 5.69 -5.89 0.06
N PHE A 4 4.53 -5.64 0.65
CA PHE A 4 4.03 -6.38 1.83
C PHE A 4 2.95 -7.41 1.48
N LEU A 5 2.19 -7.17 0.41
CA LEU A 5 1.13 -8.03 -0.08
C LEU A 5 1.52 -8.56 -1.46
N TRP A 6 2.63 -9.29 -1.54
CA TRP A 6 3.19 -9.71 -2.82
C TRP A 6 2.22 -10.61 -3.60
N THR A 7 2.14 -10.42 -4.91
CA THR A 7 1.32 -11.24 -5.82
C THR A 7 2.03 -11.48 -7.14
N GLU A 8 1.74 -12.59 -7.81
CA GLU A 8 2.24 -12.87 -9.16
C GLU A 8 1.05 -13.20 -10.08
N PRO A 9 0.69 -12.33 -11.06
CA PRO A 9 1.24 -11.00 -11.36
C PRO A 9 0.93 -9.94 -10.28
N GLN A 10 1.46 -8.72 -10.44
CA GLN A 10 1.25 -7.62 -9.49
C GLN A 10 -0.18 -7.07 -9.63
N THR A 11 -1.09 -7.45 -8.72
CA THR A 11 -2.53 -7.15 -8.83
C THR A 11 -3.11 -6.44 -7.62
N VAL A 12 -2.28 -6.11 -6.63
CA VAL A 12 -2.72 -5.37 -5.44
C VAL A 12 -3.27 -4.00 -5.82
N ILE A 13 -4.47 -3.70 -5.36
CA ILE A 13 -5.04 -2.34 -5.37
C ILE A 13 -5.42 -1.96 -3.94
N GLY A 14 -4.90 -0.83 -3.48
CA GLY A 14 -5.29 -0.20 -2.22
C GLY A 14 -6.50 0.69 -2.42
N PHE A 15 -7.52 0.50 -1.59
CA PHE A 15 -8.70 1.34 -1.48
C PHE A 15 -8.57 2.11 -0.17
N TRP A 16 -8.42 3.42 -0.28
CA TRP A 16 -8.27 4.29 0.87
C TRP A 16 -9.46 5.25 0.94
N PHE A 17 -10.23 5.17 2.02
CA PHE A 17 -11.43 5.96 2.23
C PHE A 17 -11.16 7.06 3.26
N ALA A 18 -11.31 8.32 2.86
CA ALA A 18 -11.27 9.45 3.78
C ALA A 18 -12.49 9.42 4.71
N ILE A 19 -12.28 9.13 6.00
CA ILE A 19 -13.33 9.26 7.02
C ILE A 19 -13.40 10.70 7.52
N ASP A 20 -12.26 11.38 7.56
CA ASP A 20 -12.14 12.83 7.75
C ASP A 20 -11.48 13.47 6.54
N ASP A 21 -11.65 14.78 6.38
CA ASP A 21 -10.90 15.56 5.40
C ASP A 21 -9.40 15.31 5.61
N ALA A 22 -8.69 14.97 4.54
CA ALA A 22 -7.25 14.84 4.54
C ALA A 22 -6.64 16.02 3.77
N THR A 23 -5.85 16.80 4.48
CA THR A 23 -5.15 17.97 3.98
C THR A 23 -3.65 17.78 4.17
N THR A 24 -2.86 18.62 3.51
CA THR A 24 -1.40 18.67 3.71
C THR A 24 -1.01 18.94 5.17
N GLU A 25 -1.83 19.68 5.91
CA GLU A 25 -1.61 20.02 7.33
C GLU A 25 -1.86 18.84 8.29
N ASN A 26 -2.89 18.03 8.01
CA ASN A 26 -3.27 16.90 8.88
C ASN A 26 -2.75 15.53 8.40
N GLY A 27 -1.82 15.53 7.44
CA GLY A 27 -1.11 14.34 7.00
C GLY A 27 -1.81 13.56 5.89
N CYS A 28 -2.29 14.23 4.85
CA CYS A 28 -2.73 13.56 3.63
C CYS A 28 -1.61 12.69 3.02
N MET A 29 -2.00 11.77 2.14
CA MET A 29 -1.04 11.00 1.38
C MET A 29 -0.34 11.87 0.33
N TRP A 30 0.83 11.41 -0.10
CA TRP A 30 1.60 11.95 -1.21
C TRP A 30 1.98 10.79 -2.11
N ALA A 31 1.93 10.99 -3.42
CA ALA A 31 2.30 9.97 -4.40
C ALA A 31 3.06 10.58 -5.58
N LEU A 32 3.87 9.76 -6.25
CA LEU A 32 4.57 10.17 -7.47
C LEU A 32 3.73 9.79 -8.70
N PRO A 33 3.22 10.76 -9.49
CA PRO A 33 2.49 10.44 -10.72
C PRO A 33 3.32 9.53 -11.64
N GLY A 34 2.74 8.41 -12.09
CA GLY A 34 3.44 7.41 -12.90
C GLY A 34 4.45 6.54 -12.15
N GLY A 35 4.68 6.77 -10.85
CA GLY A 35 5.65 6.05 -10.04
C GLY A 35 5.41 4.55 -9.92
N HIS A 36 4.18 4.08 -10.16
CA HIS A 36 3.85 2.65 -10.23
C HIS A 36 4.60 1.87 -11.32
N ARG A 37 5.23 2.57 -12.28
CA ARG A 37 6.08 1.98 -13.32
C ARG A 37 7.54 1.77 -12.89
N ILE A 38 7.93 2.31 -11.74
CA ILE A 38 9.26 2.07 -11.17
C ILE A 38 9.29 0.60 -10.70
N PRO A 39 10.35 -0.17 -11.04
CA PRO A 39 10.50 -1.53 -10.54
C PRO A 39 10.43 -1.57 -9.01
N VAL A 40 9.76 -2.59 -8.48
CA VAL A 40 9.63 -2.76 -7.03
C VAL A 40 11.02 -3.00 -6.43
N LYS A 41 11.37 -2.21 -5.43
CA LYS A 41 12.72 -2.19 -4.86
C LYS A 41 12.95 -3.19 -3.73
N SER A 42 11.88 -3.67 -3.09
CA SER A 42 11.97 -4.64 -2.00
C SER A 42 10.71 -5.46 -1.83
N ARG A 43 10.87 -6.62 -1.19
CA ARG A 43 9.80 -7.52 -0.77
C ARG A 43 9.91 -7.81 0.71
N SER A 44 8.79 -7.73 1.40
CA SER A 44 8.64 -8.10 2.81
C SER A 44 7.95 -9.47 2.87
N ARG A 45 8.58 -10.42 3.55
CA ARG A 45 8.08 -11.80 3.70
C ARG A 45 8.46 -12.38 5.06
N LEU A 46 7.83 -13.48 5.44
CA LEU A 46 8.24 -14.28 6.57
C LEU A 46 9.62 -14.92 6.32
N ASN A 47 10.42 -15.05 7.38
CA ASN A 47 11.59 -15.91 7.37
C ASN A 47 11.17 -17.39 7.31
N ASP A 48 12.12 -18.29 7.03
CA ASP A 48 11.85 -19.73 6.86
C ASP A 48 11.21 -20.35 8.12
N ALA A 49 11.58 -19.84 9.31
CA ALA A 49 11.01 -20.25 10.59
C ALA A 49 9.60 -19.68 10.87
N ARG A 50 9.11 -18.75 10.05
CA ARG A 50 7.82 -18.05 10.18
C ARG A 50 7.63 -17.32 11.52
N THR A 51 8.71 -16.85 12.13
CA THR A 51 8.71 -16.15 13.42
C THR A 51 8.94 -14.64 13.28
N ALA A 52 9.44 -14.19 12.13
CA ALA A 52 9.73 -12.79 11.88
C ALA A 52 9.52 -12.44 10.41
N THR A 53 9.35 -11.15 10.14
CA THR A 53 9.37 -10.62 8.77
C THR A 53 10.79 -10.16 8.43
N VAL A 54 11.25 -10.53 7.24
CA VAL A 54 12.50 -10.08 6.63
C VAL A 54 12.20 -9.28 5.36
N THR A 55 13.12 -8.40 4.99
CA THR A 55 13.02 -7.59 3.78
C THR A 55 14.11 -8.00 2.81
N ASP A 56 13.72 -8.60 1.69
CA ASP A 56 14.62 -8.81 0.55
C ASP A 56 14.72 -7.48 -0.20
N VAL A 57 15.94 -6.95 -0.33
CA VAL A 57 16.21 -5.69 -1.03
C VAL A 57 16.74 -6.00 -2.42
N PHE A 58 15.99 -5.61 -3.45
CA PHE A 58 16.37 -5.75 -4.86
C PHE A 58 17.13 -4.52 -5.36
N ASP A 59 16.78 -3.35 -4.82
CA ASP A 59 17.41 -2.06 -5.11
C ASP A 59 17.41 -1.20 -3.84
N ALA A 60 18.60 -0.82 -3.36
CA ALA A 60 18.77 -0.02 -2.15
C ALA A 60 18.67 1.50 -2.39
N SER A 61 18.56 1.94 -3.65
CA SER A 61 18.44 3.36 -3.95
C SER A 61 17.08 3.91 -3.48
N PRO A 62 17.03 5.15 -2.96
CA PRO A 62 15.77 5.73 -2.50
C PRO A 62 14.76 5.86 -3.64
N TYR A 63 13.46 5.87 -3.31
CA TYR A 63 12.46 6.30 -4.28
C TYR A 63 12.61 7.81 -4.55
N PRO A 64 12.34 8.29 -5.77
CA PRO A 64 12.33 9.71 -6.06
C PRO A 64 11.30 10.44 -5.19
N THR A 65 11.71 11.54 -4.57
CA THR A 65 10.83 12.44 -3.82
C THR A 65 10.45 13.69 -4.60
N ASP A 66 11.21 13.99 -5.66
CA ASP A 66 10.92 15.11 -6.55
C ASP A 66 9.65 14.82 -7.36
N GLY A 67 8.72 15.78 -7.39
CA GLY A 67 7.46 15.65 -8.11
C GLY A 67 6.37 14.84 -7.38
N LEU A 68 6.54 14.56 -6.09
CA LEU A 68 5.43 14.07 -5.26
C LEU A 68 4.28 15.09 -5.26
N VAL A 69 3.06 14.60 -5.45
CA VAL A 69 1.84 15.41 -5.38
C VAL A 69 1.03 15.03 -4.15
N PRO A 70 0.46 16.01 -3.42
CA PRO A 70 -0.41 15.72 -2.30
C PRO A 70 -1.75 15.18 -2.83
N LEU A 71 -2.26 14.15 -2.15
CA LEU A 71 -3.57 13.57 -2.38
C LEU A 71 -4.52 14.08 -1.30
N GLU A 72 -4.80 15.39 -1.34
CA GLU A 72 -5.84 15.97 -0.46
C GLU A 72 -7.20 15.40 -0.84
N ALA A 73 -7.97 15.01 0.17
CA ALA A 73 -9.16 14.20 0.00
C ALA A 73 -10.23 14.65 1.00
N PRO A 74 -11.30 15.32 0.55
CA PRO A 74 -12.45 15.59 1.40
C PRO A 74 -13.04 14.29 1.97
N ARG A 75 -13.67 14.36 3.13
CA ARG A 75 -14.42 13.26 3.74
C ARG A 75 -15.33 12.58 2.71
N GLY A 76 -15.30 11.25 2.70
CA GLY A 76 -16.07 10.42 1.76
C GLY A 76 -15.33 10.13 0.45
N THR A 77 -14.18 10.75 0.20
CA THR A 77 -13.36 10.46 -0.98
C THR A 77 -12.74 9.07 -0.88
N LEU A 78 -12.82 8.31 -1.98
CA LEU A 78 -12.06 7.09 -2.19
C LEU A 78 -10.85 7.40 -3.10
N VAL A 79 -9.66 7.08 -2.61
CA VAL A 79 -8.41 7.08 -3.39
C VAL A 79 -8.05 5.63 -3.73
N LEU A 80 -7.88 5.34 -5.02
CA LEU A 80 -7.38 4.06 -5.49
C LEU A 80 -5.87 4.13 -5.71
N LEU A 81 -5.13 3.22 -5.10
CA LEU A 81 -3.68 3.14 -5.15
C LEU A 81 -3.25 1.85 -5.86
N HIS A 82 -2.51 1.99 -6.96
CA HIS A 82 -1.83 0.85 -7.56
C HIS A 82 -0.81 0.28 -6.58
N GLY A 83 -0.71 -1.05 -6.42
CA GLY A 83 0.09 -1.66 -5.37
C GLY A 83 1.58 -1.30 -5.37
N THR A 84 2.12 -0.98 -6.54
CA THR A 84 3.52 -0.55 -6.75
C THR A 84 3.71 0.97 -6.73
N LEU A 85 2.65 1.78 -6.61
CA LEU A 85 2.76 3.23 -6.55
C LEU A 85 3.48 3.64 -5.26
N PRO A 86 4.67 4.28 -5.35
CA PRO A 86 5.31 4.85 -4.17
C PRO A 86 4.41 5.95 -3.62
N HIS A 87 4.04 5.80 -2.35
CA HIS A 87 3.24 6.78 -1.63
C HIS A 87 3.67 6.81 -0.16
N LEU A 88 3.45 7.95 0.48
CA LEU A 88 3.76 8.22 1.88
C LEU A 88 2.71 9.14 2.48
N SER A 89 2.71 9.34 3.80
CA SER A 89 1.92 10.36 4.47
C SER A 89 2.83 11.28 5.28
N GLY A 90 2.49 12.57 5.30
CA GLY A 90 3.16 13.53 6.20
C GLY A 90 2.76 13.31 7.67
N PRO A 91 3.53 13.84 8.63
CA PRO A 91 3.09 13.92 10.01
C PRO A 91 1.82 14.79 10.10
N ASN A 92 0.91 14.44 11.02
CA ASN A 92 -0.22 15.31 11.35
C ASN A 92 0.25 16.36 12.37
N THR A 93 0.31 17.63 11.95
CA THR A 93 0.70 18.76 12.80
C THR A 93 -0.48 19.65 13.18
N SER A 94 -1.70 19.27 12.78
CA SER A 94 -2.94 19.99 13.08
C SER A 94 -3.52 19.58 14.44
N ASP A 95 -4.60 20.24 14.84
CA ASP A 95 -5.44 19.87 16.00
C ASP A 95 -6.58 18.88 15.64
N LYS A 96 -6.68 18.45 14.37
CA LYS A 96 -7.73 17.57 13.87
C LYS A 96 -7.20 16.16 13.59
N PRO A 97 -7.96 15.11 13.90
CA PRO A 97 -7.60 13.76 13.47
C PRO A 97 -7.73 13.63 11.94
N ARG A 98 -7.09 12.58 11.41
CA ARG A 98 -7.21 12.18 10.01
C ARG A 98 -7.50 10.69 9.94
N HIS A 99 -8.75 10.30 10.18
CA HIS A 99 -9.13 8.89 10.08
C HIS A 99 -9.24 8.46 8.60
N ALA A 100 -8.79 7.26 8.28
CA ALA A 100 -9.16 6.56 7.06
C ALA A 100 -9.51 5.12 7.36
N TYR A 101 -10.30 4.55 6.47
CA TYR A 101 -10.49 3.13 6.36
C TYR A 101 -9.78 2.64 5.11
N THR A 102 -9.06 1.51 5.20
CA THR A 102 -8.32 0.96 4.07
C THR A 102 -8.65 -0.51 3.84
N ILE A 103 -8.78 -0.87 2.57
CA ILE A 103 -8.91 -2.25 2.11
C ILE A 103 -7.88 -2.47 1.00
N HIS A 104 -7.25 -3.63 0.97
CA HIS A 104 -6.48 -4.07 -0.18
C HIS A 104 -7.21 -5.22 -0.87
N ALA A 105 -7.33 -5.13 -2.19
CA ALA A 105 -7.84 -6.20 -3.02
C ALA A 105 -6.72 -6.74 -3.90
N ILE A 106 -6.81 -8.02 -4.23
CA ILE A 106 -5.94 -8.69 -5.21
C ILE A 106 -6.84 -9.39 -6.24
N ASP A 107 -6.32 -9.59 -7.44
CA ASP A 107 -7.00 -10.41 -8.43
C ASP A 107 -7.05 -11.87 -7.97
N ALA A 108 -8.20 -12.53 -8.12
CA ALA A 108 -8.41 -13.91 -7.70
C ALA A 108 -7.54 -14.92 -8.45
N THR A 109 -7.05 -14.55 -9.64
CA THR A 109 -6.16 -15.38 -10.47
C THR A 109 -4.68 -15.21 -10.10
N ALA A 110 -4.34 -14.20 -9.29
CA ALA A 110 -2.96 -13.96 -8.90
C ALA A 110 -2.51 -14.96 -7.83
N LYS A 111 -1.29 -15.47 -7.99
CA LYS A 111 -0.65 -16.28 -6.97
C LYS A 111 -0.31 -15.39 -5.78
N TYR A 112 -0.76 -15.81 -4.59
CA TYR A 112 -0.46 -15.16 -3.32
C TYR A 112 0.52 -16.05 -2.52
N PRO A 113 1.81 -15.68 -2.41
CA PRO A 113 2.82 -16.55 -1.78
C PRO A 113 2.53 -16.87 -0.30
N GLU A 114 2.84 -18.09 0.12
CA GLU A 114 2.62 -18.59 1.49
C GLU A 114 3.55 -17.94 2.54
N ASP A 115 4.63 -17.31 2.08
CA ASP A 115 5.58 -16.53 2.86
C ASP A 115 5.21 -15.05 2.97
N ASN A 116 4.10 -14.58 2.37
CA ASN A 116 3.55 -13.28 2.76
C ASN A 116 3.17 -13.31 4.24
N TRP A 117 3.40 -12.20 4.95
CA TRP A 117 3.15 -12.12 6.39
C TRP A 117 1.67 -12.32 6.76
N LEU A 118 0.76 -11.84 5.91
CA LEU A 118 -0.67 -11.97 6.08
C LEU A 118 -1.16 -13.24 5.40
N GLN A 119 -1.52 -14.25 6.18
CA GLN A 119 -2.20 -15.46 5.71
C GLN A 119 -3.56 -15.58 6.39
N ARG A 120 -4.58 -16.07 5.67
CA ARG A 120 -5.94 -16.25 6.19
C ARG A 120 -6.39 -17.71 6.04
N PRO A 121 -5.91 -18.63 6.90
CA PRO A 121 -6.19 -20.07 6.76
C PRO A 121 -7.69 -20.40 6.89
N ASN A 122 -8.41 -19.63 7.71
CA ASN A 122 -9.83 -19.84 7.98
C ASN A 122 -10.76 -18.89 7.18
N LEU A 123 -10.18 -18.05 6.32
CA LEU A 123 -10.93 -17.15 5.45
C LEU A 123 -10.21 -17.05 4.12
N ALA A 124 -10.45 -18.04 3.25
CA ALA A 124 -9.87 -18.08 1.93
C ALA A 124 -10.14 -16.76 1.19
N MET A 125 -9.14 -16.25 0.48
CA MET A 125 -9.30 -15.15 -0.46
C MET A 125 -10.26 -15.62 -1.55
N ARG A 126 -11.53 -15.23 -1.45
CA ARG A 126 -12.57 -15.54 -2.43
C ARG A 126 -13.00 -14.22 -3.07
N GLY A 127 -12.96 -14.17 -4.39
CA GLY A 127 -13.55 -13.07 -5.14
C GLY A 127 -15.08 -13.10 -5.09
N PHE A 128 -15.69 -12.23 -5.88
CA PHE A 128 -17.12 -12.32 -6.18
C PHE A 128 -17.30 -13.30 -7.35
N ASN A 129 -18.20 -14.28 -7.19
CA ASN A 129 -18.59 -15.20 -8.28
C ASN A 129 -19.64 -14.53 -9.17
#